data_AF-A0A5K1APB0-F1
#
_entry.id   AF-A0A5K1APB0-F1
#
_cell.length_a   1.000
_cell.length_b   1.000
_cell.length_c   1.000
_cell.angle_alpha   90.00
_cell.angle_beta   90.00
_cell.angle_gamma   90.00
#
_symmetry.space_group_name_H-M   'P 1'
#
loop_
_entity.id
_entity.type
_entity.pdbx_description
1 polymer ?
#
loop_
_entity_poly.entity_id
_entity_poly.type
_entity_poly.pdbx_seq_one_letter_code
_entity_poly.pdbx_strand_id
1 'polypeptide(L)' 'MWLLGQPQRDVVAWNSMAAGCALHGLYDDVICLVLEMQQAGLKPNSSTLVSVLPVFGEASALRQGKSIHSYCVR' A
#
# COMPACT_ATOMS: atom_id res chain seq x y z
N MET A 1 23.46 21.55 -6.87
CA MET A 1 22.15 21.00 -7.29
C MET A 1 22.17 19.52 -6.98
N TRP A 2 21.68 19.11 -5.81
CA TRP A 2 21.59 17.70 -5.45
C TRP A 2 20.46 17.10 -6.27
N LEU A 3 20.79 16.32 -7.29
CA LEU A 3 19.86 15.34 -7.82
C LEU A 3 19.68 14.32 -6.70
N LEU A 4 18.73 14.57 -5.82
CA LEU A 4 18.21 13.56 -4.90
C LEU A 4 17.55 12.50 -5.79
N GLY A 5 18.35 11.59 -6.34
CA GLY A 5 17.86 10.29 -6.74
C GLY A 5 17.21 9.74 -5.49
N GLN A 6 15.88 9.76 -5.44
CA GLN A 6 15.17 9.21 -4.30
C GLN A 6 15.66 7.77 -4.15
N PRO A 7 16.18 7.38 -2.96
CA PRO A 7 16.63 6.01 -2.77
C PRO A 7 15.49 5.11 -3.19
N GLN A 8 15.77 4.21 -4.13
CA GLN A 8 14.75 3.33 -4.69
C GLN A 8 14.19 2.51 -3.54
N ARG A 9 12.95 2.84 -3.15
CA ARG A 9 12.31 2.21 -1.99
C ARG A 9 12.13 0.74 -2.29
N ASP A 10 12.72 -0.10 -1.43
CA ASP A 10 12.48 -1.53 -1.47
C ASP A 10 11.11 -1.87 -0.87
N VAL A 11 10.70 -3.13 -1.01
CA VAL A 11 9.41 -3.62 -0.53
C VAL A 11 9.25 -3.43 0.99
N VAL A 12 10.35 -3.45 1.75
CA VAL A 12 10.32 -3.25 3.21
C VAL A 12 9.92 -1.82 3.53
N ALA A 13 10.52 -0.83 2.88
CA ALA A 13 10.19 0.57 3.06
C ALA A 13 8.71 0.87 2.72
N TRP A 14 8.20 0.30 1.61
CA TRP A 14 6.78 0.42 1.24
C TRP A 14 5.85 -0.18 2.30
N ASN A 15 6.18 -1.36 2.81
CA ASN A 15 5.39 -2.03 3.83
C ASN A 15 5.35 -1.24 5.15
N SER A 16 6.48 -0.67 5.56
CA SER A 16 6.55 0.17 6.77
C SER A 16 5.69 1.42 6.64
N MET A 17 5.71 2.10 5.48
CA MET A 17 4.87 3.28 5.25
C MET A 17 3.38 2.91 5.22
N ALA A 18 3.01 1.86 4.49
CA ALA A 18 1.62 1.42 4.40
C ALA A 18 1.06 1.02 5.78
N ALA A 19 1.83 0.30 6.60
CA ALA A 19 1.44 -0.05 7.96
C ALA A 19 1.29 1.19 8.87
N GLY A 20 2.21 2.17 8.74
CA GLY A 20 2.13 3.42 9.48
C GLY A 20 0.89 4.24 9.12
N CYS A 21 0.59 4.40 7.84
CA CYS A 21 -0.61 5.09 7.37
C CYS A 21 -1.89 4.36 7.80
N ALA A 22 -1.91 3.02 7.70
CA ALA A 22 -3.03 2.19 8.16
C ALA A 22 -3.33 2.39 9.65
N LEU A 23 -2.29 2.39 10.51
CA LEU A 23 -2.43 2.57 11.95
C LEU A 23 -3.06 3.93 12.33
N HIS A 24 -2.86 4.95 11.50
CA HIS A 24 -3.37 6.31 11.75
C HIS A 24 -4.67 6.62 10.99
N GLY A 25 -5.29 5.63 10.35
CA GLY A 25 -6.51 5.83 9.57
C GLY A 25 -6.31 6.72 8.34
N LEU A 26 -5.09 6.79 7.81
CA LEU A 26 -4.75 7.56 6.61
C LEU A 26 -5.05 6.73 5.36
N TYR A 27 -6.34 6.45 5.16
CA TYR A 27 -6.82 5.47 4.18
C TYR A 27 -6.44 5.83 2.73
N ASP A 28 -6.56 7.10 2.35
CA ASP A 28 -6.20 7.58 1.01
C ASP A 28 -4.68 7.49 0.76
N ASP A 29 -3.86 7.77 1.77
CA ASP A 29 -2.40 7.66 1.66
C ASP A 29 -1.96 6.21 1.47
N VAL A 30 -2.60 5.26 2.15
CA VAL A 30 -2.35 3.82 1.94
C VAL A 30 -2.66 3.42 0.49
N ILE A 31 -3.75 3.91 -0.07
CA ILE A 31 -4.13 3.62 -1.46
C ILE A 31 -3.09 4.21 -2.43
N CYS A 32 -2.71 5.47 -2.23
CA CYS A 32 -1.68 6.13 -3.03
C CYS A 32 -0.34 5.36 -2.98
N LEU A 33 0.08 4.93 -1.79
CA LEU A 33 1.31 4.16 -1.61
C LEU A 33 1.29 2.83 -2.37
N VAL A 34 0.16 2.10 -2.34
CA VAL A 34 0.03 0.83 -3.09
C VAL A 34 0.06 1.07 -4.60
N LEU A 35 -0.56 2.15 -5.08
CA LEU A 35 -0.54 2.54 -6.49
C LEU A 35 0.86 2.97 -6.95
N GLU A 36 1.59 3.75 -6.14
CA GLU A 36 2.96 4.15 -6.41
C GLU A 36 3.91 2.94 -6.46
N MET A 37 3.75 1.99 -5.53
CA MET A 37 4.52 0.75 -5.52
C MET A 37 4.34 -0.02 -6.84
N GLN A 38 3.09 -0.14 -7.32
CA GLN A 38 2.78 -0.78 -8.60
C GLN A 38 3.37 -0.02 -9.80
N GLN A 39 3.30 1.32 -9.81
CA GLN A 39 3.89 2.15 -10.86
C GLN A 39 5.42 2.05 -10.89
N ALA A 40 6.05 1.80 -9.73
CA ALA A 40 7.48 1.52 -9.61
C ALA A 40 7.87 0.08 -10.05
N GLY A 41 6.92 -0.72 -10.55
CA GLY A 41 7.15 -2.10 -11.00
C GLY A 41 7.26 -3.11 -9.86
N LEU A 42 6.99 -2.71 -8.62
CA LEU A 42 7.00 -3.58 -7.45
C LEU A 42 5.59 -4.12 -7.20
N LYS A 43 5.49 -5.43 -6.93
CA LYS A 43 4.21 -6.05 -6.58
C LYS A 43 4.01 -5.99 -5.06
N PRO A 44 2.84 -5.54 -4.58
CA PRO A 44 2.44 -5.73 -3.18
C PRO A 44 2.58 -7.21 -2.80
N ASN A 45 3.26 -7.49 -1.69
CA ASN A 45 3.43 -8.84 -1.18
C ASN A 45 2.39 -9.14 -0.09
N SER A 46 2.39 -10.36 0.45
CA SER A 46 1.45 -10.77 1.50
C SER A 46 1.46 -9.83 2.71
N SER A 47 2.64 -9.34 3.12
CA SER A 47 2.76 -8.37 4.21
C SER A 47 2.14 -7.01 3.87
N THR A 48 2.32 -6.51 2.64
CA THR A 48 1.63 -5.30 2.17
C THR A 48 0.13 -5.49 2.22
N LEU A 49 -0.37 -6.60 1.70
CA LEU A 49 -1.81 -6.84 1.55
C LEU A 49 -2.50 -7.01 2.91
N VAL A 50 -1.86 -7.69 3.86
CA VAL A 50 -2.37 -7.87 5.23
C VAL A 50 -2.44 -6.53 5.97
N SER A 51 -1.47 -5.63 5.79
CA SER A 51 -1.50 -4.33 6.45
C SER A 51 -2.56 -3.39 5.86
N VAL A 52 -2.84 -3.50 4.56
CA VAL A 52 -3.81 -2.62 3.90
C VAL A 52 -5.24 -3.17 3.87
N LEU A 53 -5.49 -4.47 4.05
CA LEU A 53 -6.86 -5.02 3.99
C LEU A 53 -7.84 -4.37 4.99
N PRO A 54 -7.47 -4.19 6.28
CA PRO A 54 -8.37 -3.61 7.29
C PRO A 54 -8.78 -2.17 6.98
N VAL A 55 -7.85 -1.40 6.38
CA VAL A 55 -8.01 0.00 5.94
C VAL A 55 -9.23 0.16 5.04
N PHE A 56 -9.50 -0.82 4.15
CA PHE A 56 -10.66 -0.77 3.25
C PHE A 56 -11.99 -1.10 3.92
N GLY A 57 -11.96 -1.87 5.01
CA GLY A 57 -13.14 -2.13 5.82
C GLY A 57 -13.55 -0.90 6.62
N GLU A 58 -12.58 -0.22 7.24
CA GLU A 58 -12.81 0.98 8.04
C GLU A 58 -13.18 2.21 7.21
N ALA A 59 -12.55 2.39 6.04
CA ALA A 59 -12.87 3.49 5.12
C ALA A 59 -14.23 3.33 4.41
N SER A 60 -15.01 2.27 4.68
CA SER A 60 -16.18 1.87 3.90
C SER A 60 -15.89 1.73 2.38
N ALA A 61 -14.63 1.53 2.03
CA ALA A 61 -14.12 1.48 0.66
C ALA A 61 -14.25 0.06 0.08
N LEU A 62 -15.49 -0.46 0.10
CA LEU A 62 -15.83 -1.85 -0.25
C LEU A 62 -15.34 -2.27 -1.64
N ARG A 63 -15.34 -1.35 -2.62
CA ARG A 63 -14.91 -1.65 -3.98
C ARG A 63 -13.41 -1.95 -4.03
N GLN A 64 -12.60 -1.10 -3.39
CA GLN A 64 -11.15 -1.25 -3.30
C GLN A 64 -10.78 -2.46 -2.44
N GLY A 65 -11.49 -2.69 -1.33
CA GLY A 65 -11.33 -3.87 -0.48
C GLY A 65 -11.56 -5.18 -1.24
N LYS A 66 -12.60 -5.25 -2.08
CA LYS A 66 -12.87 -6.42 -2.95
C LYS A 66 -11.78 -6.62 -4.01
N SER A 67 -11.26 -5.56 -4.62
CA SER A 67 -10.17 -5.66 -5.59
C SER A 67 -8.90 -6.26 -4.98
N ILE A 68 -8.54 -5.82 -3.77
CA ILE A 68 -7.36 -6.34 -3.06
C ILE A 68 -7.60 -7.74 -2.52
N HIS A 69 -8.77 -8.03 -1.97
CA HIS A 69 -9.13 -9.39 -1.57
C HIS A 69 -9.06 -10.37 -2.75
N SER A 70 -9.58 -10.00 -3.92
CA SER A 70 -9.47 -10.80 -5.14
C SER A 70 -8.02 -10.95 -5.64
N TYR A 71 -7.14 -10.00 -5.35
CA TYR A 71 -5.71 -10.11 -5.66
C TYR A 71 -5.01 -11.11 -4.72
N CYS A 72 -5.41 -11.18 -3.44
CA CYS A 72 -4.86 -12.13 -2.46
C CYS A 72 -5.29 -13.59 -2.68
N VAL A 73 -6.50 -13.82 -3.17
CA VAL A 73 -7.13 -15.16 -3.27
C VAL A 73 -6.81 -15.88 -4.60
N ARG A 74 -5.97 -15.28 -5.45
CA ARG A 74 -5.52 -15.86 -6.72
C ARG A 74 -4.24 -16.67 -6.58
#